data_AF-A0A553NE52-F1
#
_entry.id   AF-A0A553NE52-F1
#
_cell.length_a   1.000
_cell.length_b   1.000
_cell.length_c   1.000
_cell.angle_alpha   90.00
_cell.angle_beta   90.00
_cell.angle_gamma   90.00
#
_symmetry.space_group_name_H-M   'P 1'
#
loop_
_entity.id
_entity.type
_entity.pdbx_description
1 polymer ?
#
loop_
_entity_poly.entity_id
_entity_poly.type
_entity_poly.pdbx_seq_one_letter_code
_entity_poly.pdbx_strand_id
1 'polypeptide(L)' 'MKSMNWPRKLAWHGGGSWGEASHFHCHAWSSASSLQLGMASNLEKGHLLDQRKVPCDHQFILLCIETTSHTLFST' A
#
# COMPACT_ATOMS: atom_id res chain seq x y z
N MET A 1 14.09 0.04 3.46
CA MET A 1 14.17 -1.20 4.26
C MET A 1 14.96 -1.12 5.56
N LYS A 2 15.85 -0.13 5.77
CA LYS A 2 16.72 -0.10 6.97
C LYS A 2 16.19 0.74 8.14
N SER A 3 15.17 1.57 7.94
CA SER A 3 14.62 2.43 9.00
C SER A 3 13.89 1.61 10.07
N MET A 4 14.08 2.01 11.34
CA MET A 4 13.40 1.46 12.51
C MET A 4 11.99 2.06 12.71
N ASN A 5 11.69 3.20 12.08
CA ASN A 5 10.37 3.85 12.19
C ASN A 5 9.22 3.01 11.62
N TRP A 6 9.54 2.06 10.73
CA TRP A 6 8.59 1.13 10.14
C TRP A 6 8.98 -0.30 10.51
N PRO A 7 8.70 -0.79 11.73
CA PRO A 7 9.16 -2.11 12.16
C PRO A 7 8.62 -3.22 11.24
N ARG A 8 7.38 -3.08 10.77
CA ARG A 8 6.80 -3.94 9.73
C ARG A 8 7.04 -3.34 8.35
N LYS A 9 7.80 -4.07 7.53
CA LYS A 9 8.13 -3.67 6.15
C LYS A 9 7.05 -4.09 5.15
N LEU A 10 5.80 -3.79 5.51
CA LEU A 10 4.65 -3.99 4.64
C LEU A 10 4.25 -2.65 4.05
N ALA A 11 3.75 -2.66 2.81
CA ALA A 11 3.15 -1.50 2.18
C ALA A 11 1.69 -1.78 1.83
N TRP A 12 0.79 -0.88 2.19
CA TRP A 12 -0.60 -0.92 1.73
C TRP A 12 -0.67 -0.70 0.21
N HIS A 13 -1.50 -1.47 -0.51
CA HIS A 13 -1.78 -1.20 -1.93
C HIS A 13 -3.26 -1.34 -2.32
N GLY A 14 -4.05 -2.19 -1.63
CA GLY A 14 -5.51 -2.28 -1.86
C GLY A 14 -5.93 -2.72 -3.27
N GLY A 15 -5.00 -3.19 -4.09
CA GLY A 15 -5.22 -3.64 -5.46
C GLY A 15 -4.97 -5.14 -5.64
N GLY A 16 -5.47 -5.72 -6.73
CA GLY A 16 -5.16 -7.08 -7.15
C GLY A 16 -3.77 -7.19 -7.77
N SER A 17 -3.45 -8.37 -8.33
CA SER A 17 -2.12 -8.66 -8.89
C SER A 17 -1.80 -7.83 -10.14
N TRP A 18 -2.81 -7.24 -10.78
CA TRP A 18 -2.69 -6.42 -11.99
C TRP A 18 -2.90 -4.92 -11.72
N GLY A 19 -3.00 -4.52 -10.44
CA GLY A 19 -3.24 -3.13 -10.04
C GLY A 19 -4.69 -2.68 -10.14
N GLU A 20 -5.61 -3.58 -10.47
CA GLU A 20 -7.05 -3.37 -10.38
C GLU A 20 -7.49 -3.18 -8.92
N ALA A 21 -8.59 -2.45 -8.67
CA ALA A 21 -9.09 -2.28 -7.31
C ALA A 21 -9.51 -3.64 -6.72
N SER A 22 -9.01 -3.97 -5.53
CA SER A 22 -9.41 -5.17 -4.79
C SER A 22 -10.66 -4.92 -3.96
N HIS A 23 -11.42 -5.97 -3.64
CA HIS A 23 -12.45 -5.90 -2.58
C HIS A 23 -11.85 -5.71 -1.17
N PHE A 24 -10.54 -5.92 -1.00
CA PHE A 24 -9.84 -5.76 0.26
C PHE A 24 -9.03 -4.46 0.25
N HIS A 25 -9.72 -3.35 0.47
CA HIS A 25 -9.16 -1.99 0.40
C HIS A 25 -9.62 -1.10 1.56
N CYS A 26 -9.86 -1.70 2.73
CA CYS A 26 -10.24 -1.00 3.98
C CYS A 26 -11.38 0.00 3.80
N HIS A 27 -12.43 -0.41 3.09
CA HIS A 27 -13.57 0.44 2.72
C HIS A 27 -13.10 1.75 2.06
N ALA A 28 -12.39 1.63 0.95
CA ALA A 28 -11.76 2.77 0.27
C ALA A 28 -10.88 3.62 1.22
N TRP A 29 -10.05 2.95 2.02
CA TRP A 29 -9.11 3.55 2.97
C TRP A 29 -9.76 4.36 4.11
N SER A 30 -11.08 4.28 4.28
CA SER A 30 -11.83 5.07 5.27
C SER A 30 -12.01 4.37 6.62
N SER A 31 -11.53 3.14 6.76
CA SER A 31 -11.73 2.32 7.96
C SER A 31 -10.44 1.84 8.58
N ALA A 32 -10.39 1.92 9.91
CA ALA A 32 -9.36 1.32 10.76
C ALA A 32 -9.92 0.14 11.59
N SER A 33 -10.99 -0.52 11.11
CA SER A 33 -11.59 -1.66 11.81
C SER A 33 -10.75 -2.92 11.68
N SER A 34 -10.50 -3.61 12.80
CA SER A 34 -9.83 -4.93 12.82
C SER A 34 -10.66 -6.05 12.18
N LEU A 35 -11.95 -5.83 11.96
CA LEU A 35 -12.86 -6.78 11.29
C LEU A 35 -12.83 -6.65 9.76
N GLN A 36 -12.23 -5.58 9.24
CA GLN A 36 -12.04 -5.38 7.81
C GLN A 36 -10.61 -5.68 7.41
N LEU A 37 -10.42 -6.10 6.16
CA LEU A 37 -9.13 -6.47 5.61
C LEU A 37 -8.75 -5.55 4.45
N GLY A 38 -7.45 -5.27 4.35
CA GLY A 38 -6.83 -4.62 3.20
C GLY A 38 -5.73 -5.48 2.60
N MET A 39 -5.36 -5.20 1.35
CA MET A 39 -4.18 -5.79 0.72
C MET A 39 -2.91 -4.99 1.00
N ALA A 40 -1.87 -5.71 1.43
CA ALA A 40 -0.54 -5.17 1.65
C ALA A 40 0.54 -6.09 1.06
N SER A 41 1.69 -5.53 0.70
CA SER A 41 2.82 -6.26 0.12
C SER A 41 4.04 -6.29 1.02
N ASN A 42 4.77 -7.41 1.05
CA ASN A 42 6.04 -7.51 1.78
C ASN A 42 7.21 -6.96 0.97
N LEU A 43 7.70 -5.80 1.37
CA LEU A 43 8.83 -5.13 0.71
C LEU A 43 10.16 -5.86 0.93
N GLU A 44 10.30 -6.72 1.95
CA GLU A 44 11.51 -7.53 2.16
C GLU A 44 11.69 -8.61 1.11
N LYS A 45 10.58 -9.00 0.46
CA LYS A 45 10.59 -9.94 -0.67
C LYS A 45 10.78 -9.24 -2.02
N GLY A 46 10.89 -7.90 -2.03
CA GLY A 46 11.02 -7.13 -3.26
C GLY A 46 9.74 -7.03 -4.10
N HIS A 47 8.58 -7.32 -3.51
CA HIS A 47 7.29 -7.26 -4.21
C HIS A 47 6.51 -6.00 -3.82
N LEU A 48 5.76 -5.42 -4.77
CA LEU A 48 4.86 -4.28 -4.54
C LEU A 48 3.37 -4.68 -4.48
N LEU A 49 3.00 -5.82 -5.08
CA LEU A 49 1.61 -6.31 -5.15
C LEU A 49 1.47 -7.76 -4.63
N ASP A 50 2.28 -8.16 -3.64
CA ASP A 50 2.06 -9.43 -2.93
C ASP A 50 0.66 -9.43 -2.30
N GLN A 51 -0.14 -10.48 -2.51
CA GLN A 51 -1.58 -10.48 -2.21
C GLN A 51 -1.87 -10.87 -0.76
N ARG A 52 -1.26 -10.15 0.19
CA ARG A 52 -1.41 -10.43 1.62
C ARG A 52 -2.55 -9.63 2.23
N LYS A 53 -3.58 -10.34 2.70
CA LYS A 53 -4.69 -9.76 3.48
C LYS A 53 -4.24 -9.50 4.91
N VAL A 54 -4.50 -8.30 5.41
CA VAL A 54 -4.13 -7.85 6.76
C VAL A 54 -5.25 -6.96 7.33
N PRO A 55 -5.49 -6.97 8.66
CA PRO A 55 -6.52 -6.13 9.27
C PRO A 55 -6.24 -4.62 9.10
N CYS A 56 -7.30 -3.82 8.94
CA CYS A 56 -7.19 -2.40 8.60
C CYS A 56 -6.77 -1.48 9.76
N ASP A 57 -6.77 -1.98 10.99
CA ASP A 57 -6.29 -1.29 12.19
C ASP A 57 -4.74 -1.20 12.27
N HIS A 58 -4.05 -1.72 11.27
CA HIS A 58 -2.60 -1.77 11.23
C HIS A 58 -1.94 -0.57 10.56
N GLN A 59 -0.79 -0.16 11.10
CA GLN A 59 0.05 0.89 10.54
C GLN A 59 1.15 0.29 9.66
N PHE A 60 1.09 0.55 8.35
CA PHE A 60 2.07 0.14 7.35
C PHE A 60 2.51 1.31 6.48
N ILE A 61 3.51 1.07 5.64
CA ILE A 61 4.06 2.05 4.72
C ILE A 61 3.01 2.37 3.64
N LEU A 62 2.88 3.65 3.30
CA LEU A 62 2.22 4.10 2.07
C LEU A 62 3.28 4.56 1.08
N LEU A 63 3.10 4.19 -0.18
CA LEU A 63 3.96 4.65 -1.27
C LEU A 63 3.22 5.72 -2.07
N CYS A 64 3.93 6.77 -2.44
CA CYS A 64 3.45 7.78 -3.36
C CYS A 64 4.15 7.59 -4.70
N ILE A 65 3.43 7.75 -5.80
CA ILE A 65 3.97 7.64 -7.15
C ILE A 65 3.80 8.97 -7.89
N GLU A 66 4.82 9.38 -8.62
CA GLU A 66 4.74 10.50 -9.56
C GLU A 66 3.92 10.03 -10.77
N THR A 67 2.82 10.73 -11.09
CA THR A 67 1.93 10.37 -12.20
C THR A 67 2.18 11.17 -13.47
N THR A 68 2.92 12.29 -13.36
CA THR A 68 3.25 13.18 -14.47
C THR A 68 4.61 13.81 -14.22
N SER A 69 5.46 13.91 -15.24
CA SER A 69 6.72 14.64 -15.14
C SER A 69 6.51 16.15 -15.20
N HIS A 70 7.24 16.91 -14.37
CA HIS A 70 7.27 18.37 -14.35
C HIS A 70 7.97 19.01 -15.57
N THR A 71 7.76 18.49 -16.78
CA THR A 71 8.43 18.97 -18.00
C THR A 71 7.74 20.18 -18.65
N LEU A 72 6.60 20.65 -18.11
CA LEU A 72 5.76 21.67 -18.77
C LEU A 72 5.82 23.09 -18.17
N PHE A 73 6.70 23.37 -17.20
CA PHE A 73 6.81 24.72 -16.60
C PHE A 73 8.26 25.21 -16.40
N SER A 74 9.19 24.75 -17.24
CA SER A 74 10.56 25.28 -17.30
C SER A 74 10.90 25.72 -18.72
N THR A 75 10.25 26.79 -19.17
CA THR A 75 10.70 27.70 -20.23
C THR A 75 10.31 29.12 -19.84
#